data_AF-A0AAW9Q5F3-F1
#
_entry.id   AF-A0AAW9Q5F3-F1
#
_cell.length_a   1.000
_cell.length_b   1.000
_cell.length_c   1.000
_cell.angle_alpha   90.00
_cell.angle_beta   90.00
_cell.angle_gamma   90.00
#
_symmetry.space_group_name_H-M   'P 1'
#
loop_
_entity.id
_entity.type
_entity.pdbx_description
1 polymer ?
#
loop_
_entity_poly.entity_id
_entity_poly.type
_entity_poly.pdbx_seq_one_letter_code
_entity_poly.pdbx_strand_id
1 'polypeptide(L)' 'MKYPLHTQSKPVSGLAAKKLLEAIDSGGAIVNDRMLALAKRITARRRKAQKHG' A
#
# COMPACT_ATOMS: atom_id res chain seq x y z
N MET A 1 22.25 -5.18 4.88
CA MET A 1 21.89 -3.78 5.22
C MET A 1 22.14 -3.57 6.70
N LYS A 2 22.94 -2.56 7.08
CA LYS A 2 23.27 -2.25 8.47
C LYS A 2 22.17 -1.32 8.99
N TYR A 3 21.21 -1.85 9.74
CA TYR A 3 20.19 -1.02 10.39
C TYR A 3 20.90 -0.08 11.39
N PRO A 4 20.53 1.21 11.48
CA PRO A 4 21.10 2.11 12.48
C PRO A 4 20.99 1.45 13.85
N LEU A 5 22.05 1.52 14.66
CA LEU A 5 22.26 0.81 15.94
C LEU A 5 21.11 0.92 16.98
N HIS A 6 20.10 1.75 16.71
CA HIS A 6 18.94 2.00 17.59
C HIS A 6 17.58 1.74 16.91
N THR A 7 17.56 1.19 15.69
CA THR A 7 16.31 0.83 15.02
C THR A 7 15.84 -0.52 15.52
N GLN A 8 15.07 -0.52 16.61
CA GLN A 8 14.40 -1.74 17.06
C GLN A 8 13.20 -2.04 16.16
N SER A 9 13.16 -3.25 15.60
CA SER A 9 11.97 -3.76 14.92
C SER A 9 10.83 -3.87 15.94
N LYS A 10 9.76 -3.12 15.71
CA LYS A 10 8.53 -3.25 16.51
C LYS A 10 7.62 -4.29 15.85
N PRO A 11 7.19 -5.33 16.58
CA PRO A 11 6.23 -6.28 16.03
C PRO A 11 4.90 -5.58 15.76
N VAL A 12 4.26 -5.92 14.63
CA VAL A 12 2.89 -5.50 14.35
C VAL A 12 1.97 -6.46 15.10
N SER A 13 1.19 -5.95 16.06
CA SER A 13 0.32 -6.76 16.92
C SER A 13 -1.11 -6.23 16.98
N GLY A 14 -2.02 -7.05 17.50
CA GLY A 14 -3.43 -6.70 17.68
C GLY A 14 -4.19 -6.48 16.37
N LEU A 15 -4.97 -5.40 16.32
CA LEU A 15 -5.86 -5.09 15.19
C LEU A 15 -5.09 -4.92 13.86
N ALA A 16 -3.88 -4.37 13.91
CA ALA A 16 -3.06 -4.18 12.72
C ALA A 16 -2.58 -5.51 12.12
N ALA A 17 -2.23 -6.48 12.96
CA ALA A 17 -1.86 -7.82 12.53
C ALA A 17 -3.04 -8.56 11.90
N LYS A 18 -4.24 -8.43 12.50
CA LYS A 18 -5.47 -9.03 11.96
C LYS A 18 -5.80 -8.53 10.56
N LYS A 19 -5.73 -7.21 10.34
CA LYS A 19 -5.95 -6.61 9.01
C LYS A 19 -4.97 -7.14 7.97
N LEU A 20 -3.70 -7.34 8.35
CA LEU A 20 -2.69 -7.89 7.44
C LEU A 20 -3.00 -9.33 7.07
N LEU A 21 -3.42 -10.16 8.03
CA LEU A 21 -3.85 -11.54 7.77
C LEU A 21 -5.07 -11.57 6.84
N GLU A 22 -6.10 -10.77 7.12
CA GLU A 22 -7.29 -10.67 6.26
C GLU A 22 -6.94 -10.23 4.83
N ALA A 23 -5.98 -9.31 4.67
CA ALA A 23 -5.49 -8.89 3.37
C ALA A 23 -4.72 -10.01 2.64
N ILE A 24 -3.93 -10.80 3.36
CA ILE A 24 -3.23 -11.96 2.78
C ILE A 24 -4.24 -13.02 2.32
N ASP A 25 -5.21 -13.37 3.17
CA ASP A 25 -6.21 -14.41 2.87
C ASP A 25 -7.10 -14.04 1.69
N SER A 26 -7.45 -12.75 1.55
CA SER A 26 -8.23 -12.24 0.42
C SER A 26 -7.42 -12.04 -0.86
N GLY A 27 -6.11 -12.28 -0.85
CA GLY A 27 -5.21 -11.89 -1.95
C GLY A 27 -5.19 -10.38 -2.21
N GLY A 28 -5.62 -9.59 -1.23
CA GLY A 28 -5.74 -8.14 -1.27
C GLY A 28 -4.48 -7.42 -0.81
N ALA A 29 -4.57 -6.10 -0.72
CA ALA A 29 -3.48 -5.25 -0.24
C ALA A 29 -4.00 -4.17 0.69
N ILE A 30 -3.29 -3.93 1.78
CA ILE A 30 -3.49 -2.73 2.61
C ILE A 30 -2.68 -1.60 2.00
N VAL A 31 -3.36 -0.57 1.52
CA VAL A 31 -2.74 0.63 0.95
C VAL A 31 -3.11 1.85 1.76
N ASN A 32 -2.15 2.75 1.94
CA ASN A 32 -2.38 4.07 2.51
C ASN A 32 -3.23 4.91 1.51
N ASP A 33 -4.12 5.76 2.03
CA ASP A 33 -4.95 6.69 1.25
C ASP A 33 -4.17 7.48 0.20
N ARG A 34 -2.92 7.89 0.51
CA ARG A 34 -2.05 8.58 -0.44
C ARG A 34 -1.72 7.73 -1.68
N MET A 35 -1.48 6.44 -1.48
CA MET A 35 -1.20 5.49 -2.57
C MET A 35 -2.46 5.26 -3.41
N LEU A 36 -3.62 5.15 -2.77
CA LEU A 36 -4.90 5.03 -3.47
C LEU A 36 -5.18 6.27 -4.33
N ALA A 37 -4.97 7.48 -3.79
CA ALA A 37 -5.12 8.73 -4.52
C ALA A 37 -4.16 8.84 -5.71
N LEU A 38 -2.90 8.40 -5.53
CA LEU A 38 -1.91 8.36 -6.59
C LEU A 38 -2.33 7.40 -7.73
N ALA A 39 -2.78 6.19 -7.39
CA ALA A 39 -3.24 5.20 -8.36
C ALA A 39 -4.43 5.72 -9.18
N LYS A 40 -5.42 6.34 -8.52
CA LYS A 40 -6.57 7.01 -9.19
C LYS A 40 -6.10 8.11 -10.16
N ARG A 41 -5.12 8.92 -9.75
CA ARG A 41 -4.57 9.98 -10.60
C ARG A 41 -3.83 9.46 -11.82
N ILE A 42 -3.06 8.37 -11.68
CA ILE A 42 -2.32 7.74 -12.78
C ILE A 42 -3.29 7.10 -13.78
N THR A 43 -4.27 6.34 -13.30
CA THR A 43 -5.28 5.70 -14.14
C THR A 43 -6.11 6.73 -14.92
N ALA A 44 -6.52 7.82 -14.28
CA ALA A 44 -7.20 8.93 -14.96
C ALA A 44 -6.35 9.56 -16.07
N ARG A 45 -5.05 9.76 -15.82
CA ARG A 45 -4.11 10.26 -16.84
C ARG A 45 -3.99 9.32 -18.04
N ARG A 46 -3.84 8.01 -17.80
CA ARG A 46 -3.76 6.99 -18.87
C ARG A 46 -5.04 6.96 -19.73
N ARG A 47 -6.22 7.01 -19.09
CA ARG A 47 -7.51 7.05 -19.80
C ARG A 47 -7.66 8.30 -20.68
N LYS A 48 -7.20 9.46 -20.21
CA LYS A 48 -7.19 10.68 -21.04
C LYS A 48 -6.28 10.54 -22.26
N ALA A 49 -5.07 10.01 -22.06
CA ALA A 49 -4.13 9.78 -23.16
C ALA A 49 -4.71 8.83 -24.23
N GLN A 50 -5.40 7.76 -23.82
CA GLN A 50 -6.05 6.82 -24.75
C GLN A 50 -7.26 7.41 -25.50
N LYS A 51 -7.93 8.44 -24.96
CA LYS A 51 -9.06 9.10 -25.64
C LYS A 51 -8.65 10.13 -26.69
N HIS A 52 -7.39 10.58 -26.66
CA HIS A 52 -6.86 11.63 -27.53
C HIS A 52 -5.78 11.12 -28.50
N GLY A 53 -5.55 9.81 -28.55
CA GLY A 53 -4.65 9.15 -29.48
C GLY A 53 -5.39 8.34 -30.51
#